data_AF-A0A1S8TJE5-F1
#
_entry.id   AF-A0A1S8TJE5-F1
#
_cell.length_a   1.000
_cell.length_b   1.000
_cell.length_c   1.000
_cell.angle_alpha   90.00
_cell.angle_beta   90.00
_cell.angle_gamma   90.00
#
_symmetry.space_group_name_H-M   'P 1'
#
loop_
_entity.id
_entity.type
_entity.pdbx_description
1 polymer ?
#
loop_
_entity_poly.entity_id
_entity_poly.type
_entity_poly.pdbx_seq_one_letter_code
_entity_poly.pdbx_strand_id
1 'polypeptide(L)' 'MKTLALYDNTGYIYLQMAGSYRTPQGGILYLEVEIPEGKTLKSIDTTAKPNIPVYEDIPLTEIEKVNTQMTTILKSLIK' A
#
# COMPACT_ATOMS: atom_id res chain seq x y z
N MET A 1 -5.68 -9.92 5.23
CA MET A 1 -6.96 -9.25 5.55
C MET A 1 -7.35 -8.43 4.33
N LYS A 2 -8.61 -8.53 3.88
CA LYS A 2 -9.07 -7.72 2.74
C LYS A 2 -9.25 -6.26 3.16
N THR A 3 -8.85 -5.36 2.27
CA THR A 3 -9.00 -3.91 2.40
C THR A 3 -9.79 -3.42 1.19
N LEU A 4 -10.87 -2.69 1.44
CA LEU A 4 -11.64 -1.99 0.42
C LEU A 4 -10.94 -0.67 0.09
N ALA A 5 -10.63 -0.45 -1.19
CA ALA A 5 -10.15 0.83 -1.70
C ALA A 5 -11.23 1.48 -2.58
N LEU A 6 -11.59 2.73 -2.28
CA LEU A 6 -12.42 3.57 -3.15
C LEU A 6 -11.53 4.53 -3.91
N TYR A 7 -11.72 4.64 -5.22
CA TYR A 7 -10.83 5.39 -6.08
C TYR A 7 -11.58 6.07 -7.23
N ASP A 8 -10.91 6.97 -7.94
CA ASP A 8 -11.44 7.62 -9.15
C ASP A 8 -10.88 7.00 -10.45
N ASN A 9 -11.31 7.52 -11.60
CA ASN A 9 -10.85 7.04 -12.91
C ASN A 9 -9.34 7.27 -13.17
N THR A 10 -8.67 8.11 -12.38
CA THR A 10 -7.21 8.33 -12.47
C THR A 10 -6.42 7.34 -11.63
N GLY A 11 -7.10 6.55 -10.80
CA GLY A 11 -6.46 5.62 -9.88
C GLY A 11 -6.14 6.22 -8.51
N TYR A 12 -6.55 7.46 -8.26
CA TYR A 12 -6.37 8.11 -6.97
C TYR A 12 -7.31 7.51 -5.93
N ILE A 13 -6.76 7.13 -4.77
CA ILE A 13 -7.51 6.47 -3.70
C ILE A 13 -8.01 7.54 -2.71
N TYR A 14 -9.33 7.65 -2.54
CA TYR A 14 -9.93 8.53 -1.54
C TYR A 14 -10.01 7.89 -0.16
N LEU A 15 -10.17 6.57 -0.11
CA LEU A 15 -10.50 5.87 1.12
C LEU A 15 -10.03 4.42 1.07
N GLN A 16 -9.41 3.97 2.15
CA GLN A 16 -9.07 2.58 2.41
C GLN A 16 -9.74 2.13 3.72
N MET A 17 -10.46 1.00 3.69
CA MET A 17 -11.13 0.44 4.86
C MET A 17 -10.77 -1.02 5.03
N ALA A 18 -10.36 -1.40 6.25
CA ALA A 18 -10.17 -2.78 6.65
C ALA A 18 -11.27 -3.24 7.61
N GLY A 19 -11.53 -4.54 7.65
CA GLY A 19 -12.54 -5.14 8.52
C GLY A 19 -13.93 -5.16 7.88
N SER A 20 -14.97 -4.82 8.64
CA SER A 20 -16.35 -4.84 8.17
C SER A 20 -16.72 -3.54 7.48
N TYR A 21 -17.09 -3.62 6.21
CA TYR A 21 -17.55 -2.50 5.40
C TYR A 21 -18.76 -2.90 4.56
N ARG A 22 -19.57 -1.91 4.15
CA ARG A 22 -20.63 -2.13 3.15
C ARG A 22 -20.02 -2.09 1.76
N THR A 23 -20.29 -3.07 0.92
CA THR A 23 -19.89 -3.05 -0.49
C THR A 23 -20.49 -1.83 -1.19
N PRO A 24 -19.68 -1.00 -1.87
CA PRO A 24 -20.17 0.18 -2.58
C PRO A 24 -21.18 -0.18 -3.67
N GLN A 25 -22.15 0.70 -3.90
CA GLN A 25 -23.21 0.57 -4.90
C GLN A 25 -23.34 1.88 -5.68
N GLY A 26 -24.02 1.86 -6.83
CA GLY A 26 -24.30 3.08 -7.60
C GLY A 26 -23.17 3.58 -8.48
N GLY A 27 -22.25 2.70 -8.92
CA GLY A 27 -21.18 3.04 -9.86
C GLY A 27 -19.91 3.63 -9.22
N ILE A 28 -19.82 3.62 -7.89
CA ILE A 28 -18.58 3.96 -7.18
C ILE A 28 -17.51 2.92 -7.54
N LEU A 29 -16.35 3.37 -8.03
CA LEU A 29 -15.23 2.48 -8.32
C LEU A 29 -14.60 2.00 -7.01
N TYR A 30 -14.44 0.69 -6.89
CA TYR A 30 -13.80 0.08 -5.74
C TYR A 30 -13.06 -1.20 -6.12
N LEU A 31 -12.09 -1.57 -5.28
CA LEU A 31 -11.37 -2.84 -5.35
C LEU A 31 -11.20 -3.37 -3.93
N GLU A 32 -11.44 -4.66 -3.76
CA GLU A 32 -11.02 -5.37 -2.54
C GLU A 32 -9.65 -5.96 -2.80
N VAL A 33 -8.67 -5.60 -1.97
CA VAL A 33 -7.29 -6.03 -2.14
C VAL A 33 -6.77 -6.66 -0.86
N GLU A 34 -5.82 -7.58 -0.99
CA GLU A 34 -4.96 -7.97 0.11
C GLU A 34 -3.65 -7.20 -0.01
N ILE A 35 -3.28 -6.46 1.02
CA ILE A 35 -2.04 -5.69 1.03
C ILE A 35 -0.91 -6.62 1.49
N PRO A 36 0.15 -6.81 0.68
CA PRO A 36 1.30 -7.61 1.08
C PRO A 36 2.00 -7.05 2.32
N GLU A 37 2.66 -7.92 3.10
CA GLU A 37 3.45 -7.50 4.25
C GLU A 37 4.55 -6.51 3.84
N GLY A 38 4.76 -5.46 4.65
CA GLY A 38 5.75 -4.42 4.39
C GLY A 38 5.39 -3.45 3.25
N LYS A 39 4.22 -3.60 2.63
CA LYS A 39 3.73 -2.73 1.55
C LYS A 39 2.55 -1.87 2.00
N THR A 40 2.34 -0.78 1.30
CA THR A 40 1.10 0.02 1.35
C THR A 40 0.49 0.11 -0.05
N LEU A 41 -0.83 0.26 -0.11
CA LEU A 41 -1.53 0.51 -1.37
C LEU A 41 -1.36 1.98 -1.76
N LYS A 42 -0.69 2.21 -2.90
CA LYS A 42 -0.34 3.55 -3.41
C LYS A 42 -1.43 4.14 -4.29
N SER A 43 -1.88 3.36 -5.27
CA SER A 43 -2.86 3.78 -6.27
C SER A 43 -3.50 2.55 -6.92
N ILE A 44 -4.48 2.77 -7.78
CA ILE A 44 -5.04 1.75 -8.66
C ILE A 44 -4.64 2.05 -10.11
N ASP A 45 -4.10 1.08 -10.84
CA ASP A 45 -3.93 1.20 -12.28
C ASP A 45 -5.27 0.98 -12.97
N THR A 46 -5.83 2.07 -13.50
CA THR A 46 -7.11 2.10 -14.23
C THR A 46 -6.94 1.89 -15.74
N THR A 47 -5.71 1.73 -16.23
CA THR A 47 -5.43 1.41 -17.64
C THR A 47 -5.54 -0.10 -17.91
N ALA A 48 -5.31 -0.92 -16.88
CA ALA A 48 -5.53 -2.36 -16.91
C ALA A 48 -7.02 -2.72 -16.85
N LYS A 49 -7.41 -3.87 -17.43
CA LYS A 49 -8.78 -4.42 -17.33
C LYS A 49 -8.72 -5.91 -16.96
N PRO A 50 -9.14 -6.30 -15.73
CA PRO A 50 -9.65 -5.45 -14.65
C PRO A 50 -8.58 -4.49 -14.10
N ASN A 51 -9.01 -3.39 -13.47
CA ASN A 51 -8.12 -2.47 -12.77
C ASN A 51 -7.31 -3.23 -11.70
N ILE A 52 -6.04 -2.89 -11.52
CA ILE A 52 -5.14 -3.60 -10.60
C ILE A 52 -4.53 -2.69 -9.53
N PRO A 53 -4.28 -3.17 -8.31
CA PRO A 53 -3.62 -2.38 -7.29
C PRO A 53 -2.14 -2.16 -7.59
N VAL A 54 -1.64 -0.97 -7.25
CA VAL A 54 -0.22 -0.63 -7.27
C VAL A 54 0.24 -0.44 -5.83
N TYR A 55 1.26 -1.20 -5.44
CA TYR A 55 1.82 -1.18 -4.09
C TYR A 55 3.18 -0.49 -4.05
N GLU A 56 3.50 0.12 -2.92
CA GLU A 56 4.84 0.62 -2.62
C GLU A 56 5.31 0.15 -1.24
N ASP A 57 6.61 0.22 -0.99
CA ASP A 57 7.18 -0.11 0.32
C ASP A 57 6.73 0.89 1.38
N ILE A 58 6.40 0.39 2.57
CA ILE A 58 6.15 1.26 3.72
C ILE A 58 7.45 2.01 4.01
N PRO A 59 7.43 3.35 4.04
CA PRO A 59 8.63 4.11 4.33
C PRO A 59 9.08 3.82 5.76
N LEU A 60 10.37 3.53 5.92
CA LEU A 60 10.97 3.39 7.24
C LEU A 60 10.76 4.68 8.04
N THR A 61 10.49 4.53 9.33
CA THR A 61 10.57 5.65 10.28
C THR A 61 12.00 6.16 10.39
N GLU A 62 12.19 7.39 10.85
CA GLU A 62 13.54 7.96 11.04
C GLU A 62 14.40 7.09 11.98
N ILE A 63 13.79 6.53 13.04
CA ILE A 63 14.49 5.64 13.97
C ILE A 63 14.93 4.35 13.28
N GLU A 64 14.07 3.74 12.47
CA GLU A 64 14.41 2.53 11.71
C GLU A 64 15.48 2.80 10.65
N LYS A 65 15.45 3.97 9.99
CA LYS A 65 16.51 4.39 9.08
C LYS A 65 17.85 4.47 9.79
N VAL A 66 17.89 5.14 10.95
CA VAL A 66 19.11 5.28 11.77
C VAL A 66 19.64 3.91 12.22
N ASN A 67 18.77 3.04 12.75
CA ASN A 67 19.15 1.70 13.17
C ASN A 67 19.70 0.86 12.01
N THR A 68 19.11 0.98 10.82
CA THR A 68 19.57 0.29 9.61
C THR A 68 20.96 0.77 9.18
N GLN A 69 21.19 2.08 9.20
CA GLN A 69 22.50 2.68 8.91
C GLN A 69 23.56 2.22 9.92
N MET A 70 23.25 2.28 11.22
CA MET A 70 24.16 1.83 12.28
C MET A 70 24.51 0.34 12.12
N THR A 71 23.53 -0.51 11.86
CA THR A 71 23.76 -1.95 11.61
C THR A 71 24.66 -2.18 10.40
N THR A 72 24.47 -1.40 9.33
CA THR A 72 25.29 -1.48 8.12
C THR A 72 26.74 -1.07 8.40
N ILE A 73 26.94 0.03 9.14
CA ILE A 73 28.26 0.50 9.56
C ILE A 73 28.95 -0.54 10.43
N LEU A 74 28.29 -1.06 11.46
CA LEU A 74 28.88 -2.06 12.36
C LEU A 74 29.30 -3.33 11.61
N LYS A 75 28.49 -3.82 10.66
CA LYS A 75 28.85 -4.97 9.80
C LYS A 75 30.07 -4.69 8.92
N SER A 76 30.27 -3.45 8.48
CA SER A 76 31.43 -3.07 7.68
C SER A 76 32.73 -2.99 8.48
N LEU A 77 32.65 -2.71 9.79
CA LEU A 77 33.80 -2.62 10.69
C LEU A 77 34.30 -3.98 11.19
N ILE A 78 33.53 -5.05 11.00
CA ILE A 78 33.85 -6.43 11.43
C ILE A 78 34.29 -7.29 10.21
N LYS A 79 34.46 -6.68 9.03
CA LYS A 79 35.08 -7.29 7.84
C LYS A 79 36.55 -6.90 7.74
#